data_AF-K7S7Y6-F1
#
_entry.id   AF-K7S7Y6-F1
#
_cell.length_a   1.000
_cell.length_b   1.000
_cell.length_c   1.000
_cell.angle_alpha   90.00
_cell.angle_beta   90.00
_cell.angle_gamma   90.00
#
_symmetry.space_group_name_H-M   'P 1'
#
loop_
_entity.id
_entity.type
_entity.pdbx_description
1 polymer ?
#
loop_
_entity_poly.entity_id
_entity_poly.type
_entity_poly.pdbx_seq_one_letter_code
_entity_poly.pdbx_strand_id
1 'polypeptide(L)'
;MSTTAPSCDGLSPEALARWAHRGQHRLTASGPRDYIEHPARVVGLLVAGGVGDQEVLAAGWLHDVVEDQASRVASISPMTPPASPPRHVDKSADPLVIRQTAADVIAGLFGDRVAGMVLEVTNPLAEEGAGDAYLDHLRDLAAHGSPGALAVKICDHLDNTADLTPSDKDLRDPMQLARWRAKYAPVRPLLRTARSLLDPAWQAQMLSPEV
;
A
#
# COMPACT_ATOMS: atom_id res chain seq x y z
N MET A 1 31.76 25.30 0.81
CA MET A 1 30.70 25.57 1.81
C MET A 1 29.78 24.37 1.84
N SER A 2 29.70 23.75 3.03
CA SER A 2 28.85 22.67 3.54
C SER A 2 28.28 21.61 2.60
N THR A 3 28.94 20.44 2.63
CA THR A 3 28.38 19.11 2.40
C THR A 3 27.83 18.58 3.73
N THR A 4 26.54 18.77 3.98
CA THR A 4 25.82 18.16 5.13
C THR A 4 24.81 17.16 4.61
N ALA A 5 24.81 15.95 5.19
CA ALA A 5 23.80 14.92 4.94
C ALA A 5 22.40 15.44 5.37
N PRO A 6 21.31 14.98 4.73
CA PRO A 6 19.96 15.33 5.17
C PRO A 6 19.74 14.85 6.61
N SER A 7 19.36 15.78 7.49
CA SER A 7 18.84 15.52 8.83
C SER A 7 17.58 14.63 8.73
N CYS A 8 17.26 13.88 9.78
CA CYS A 8 15.95 13.22 9.92
C CYS A 8 14.77 14.21 9.90
N ASP A 9 15.04 15.53 10.02
CA ASP A 9 14.08 16.59 9.69
C ASP A 9 13.87 16.67 8.16
N GLY A 10 12.74 16.14 7.67
CA GLY A 10 12.29 16.36 6.29
C GLY A 10 12.32 15.16 5.35
N LEU A 11 12.54 13.94 5.85
CA LEU A 11 12.20 12.75 5.06
C LEU A 11 10.68 12.70 4.88
N SER A 12 10.19 12.69 3.64
CA SER A 12 8.75 12.56 3.37
C SER A 12 8.32 11.09 3.27
N PRO A 13 7.03 10.77 3.50
CA PRO A 13 6.48 9.44 3.26
C PRO A 13 6.74 8.95 1.83
N GLU A 14 6.60 9.85 0.85
CA GLU A 14 6.96 9.56 -0.54
C GLU A 14 8.43 9.15 -0.65
N ALA A 15 9.36 9.94 -0.11
CA ALA A 15 10.79 9.65 -0.20
C ALA A 15 11.16 8.28 0.40
N LEU A 16 10.54 7.93 1.53
CA LEU A 16 10.70 6.59 2.12
C LEU A 16 10.14 5.50 1.20
N ALA A 17 8.93 5.67 0.67
CA ALA A 17 8.31 4.73 -0.26
C ALA A 17 9.17 4.52 -1.53
N ARG A 18 9.66 5.60 -2.14
CA ARG A 18 10.57 5.55 -3.31
C ARG A 18 11.83 4.75 -3.00
N TRP A 19 12.39 4.97 -1.82
CA TRP A 19 13.59 4.26 -1.38
C TRP A 19 13.31 2.77 -1.13
N ALA A 20 12.23 2.46 -0.42
CA ALA A 20 11.84 1.10 -0.05
C ALA A 20 11.55 0.26 -1.30
N HIS A 21 10.74 0.77 -2.22
CA HIS A 21 10.35 0.08 -3.46
C HIS A 21 11.36 0.24 -4.61
N ARG A 22 12.57 0.77 -4.36
CA ARG A 22 13.59 0.94 -5.41
C ARG A 22 13.91 -0.40 -6.08
N GLY A 23 13.74 -0.44 -7.40
CA GLY A 23 13.99 -1.61 -8.25
C GLY A 23 12.84 -2.63 -8.27
N GLN A 24 11.76 -2.39 -7.53
CA GLN A 24 10.54 -3.19 -7.64
C GLN A 24 9.74 -2.71 -8.85
N HIS A 25 9.20 -3.66 -9.61
CA HIS A 25 8.38 -3.40 -10.78
C HIS A 25 7.01 -4.06 -10.61
N ARG A 26 5.98 -3.43 -11.18
CA ARG A 26 4.63 -3.97 -11.30
C ARG A 26 4.35 -4.29 -12.76
N LEU A 27 3.80 -5.47 -13.04
CA LEU A 27 3.34 -5.83 -14.39
C LEU A 27 2.02 -5.11 -14.70
N THR A 28 1.97 -4.41 -15.83
CA THR A 28 0.77 -3.76 -16.37
C THR A 28 0.43 -4.35 -17.73
N ALA A 29 -0.74 -4.02 -18.29
CA ALA A 29 -1.09 -4.46 -19.65
C ALA A 29 -0.04 -4.08 -20.71
N SER A 30 0.68 -2.98 -20.49
CA SER A 30 1.71 -2.48 -21.42
C SER A 30 3.14 -2.93 -21.06
N GLY A 31 3.31 -3.80 -20.06
CA GLY A 31 4.60 -4.29 -19.59
C GLY A 31 4.98 -3.81 -18.18
N PRO A 32 6.22 -4.07 -17.73
CA PRO A 32 6.67 -3.69 -16.39
C PRO A 32 6.80 -2.17 -16.24
N ARG A 33 6.29 -1.63 -15.13
CA ARG A 33 6.47 -0.25 -14.70
C ARG A 33 7.03 -0.18 -13.30
N ASP A 34 7.63 0.95 -12.93
CA ASP A 34 8.16 1.16 -11.59
C ASP A 34 7.02 1.05 -10.57
N TYR A 35 7.22 0.25 -9.53
CA TYR A 35 6.17 -0.02 -8.55
C TYR A 35 5.67 1.26 -7.85
N ILE A 36 6.57 2.22 -7.66
CA ILE A 36 6.28 3.49 -6.99
C ILE A 36 5.16 4.32 -7.64
N GLU A 37 4.86 4.08 -8.92
CA GLU A 37 3.72 4.71 -9.57
C GLU A 37 2.38 4.28 -8.94
N HIS A 38 2.31 3.09 -8.33
CA HIS A 38 1.09 2.61 -7.66
C HIS A 38 0.76 3.43 -6.41
N PRO A 39 1.64 3.56 -5.39
CA PRO A 39 1.40 4.46 -4.26
C PRO A 39 1.08 5.91 -4.67
N ALA A 40 1.75 6.41 -5.72
CA ALA A 40 1.47 7.74 -6.26
C ALA A 40 0.02 7.87 -6.79
N ARG A 41 -0.48 6.86 -7.52
CA ARG A 41 -1.86 6.83 -8.01
C ARG A 41 -2.86 6.66 -6.87
N VAL A 42 -2.55 5.83 -5.86
CA VAL A 42 -3.39 5.67 -4.65
C VAL A 42 -3.55 7.01 -3.93
N VAL A 43 -2.46 7.75 -3.72
CA VAL A 43 -2.51 9.11 -3.13
C VAL A 43 -3.30 10.08 -4.01
N GLY A 44 -3.14 10.02 -5.33
CA GLY A 44 -3.94 10.80 -6.26
C GLY A 44 -5.44 10.51 -6.16
N LEU A 45 -5.82 9.25 -6.01
CA LEU A 45 -7.21 8.83 -5.80
C LEU A 45 -7.75 9.30 -4.45
N LEU A 46 -6.96 9.24 -3.37
CA LEU A 46 -7.33 9.77 -2.05
C LEU A 46 -7.64 11.27 -2.14
N VAL A 47 -6.75 12.06 -2.75
CA VAL A 47 -6.94 13.50 -2.93
C VAL A 47 -8.16 13.79 -3.80
N ALA A 48 -8.33 13.07 -4.91
CA ALA A 48 -9.50 13.21 -5.79
C ALA A 48 -10.82 12.84 -5.07
N GLY A 49 -10.75 11.89 -4.14
CA GLY A 49 -11.85 11.51 -3.25
C GLY A 49 -12.05 12.46 -2.06
N GLY A 50 -11.38 13.61 -2.01
CA GLY A 50 -11.59 14.65 -0.99
C GLY A 50 -10.75 14.49 0.28
N VAL A 51 -9.80 13.55 0.33
CA VAL A 51 -8.94 13.37 1.51
C VAL A 51 -7.86 14.46 1.54
N GLY A 52 -7.93 15.31 2.56
CA GLY A 52 -6.91 16.34 2.86
C GLY A 52 -6.03 16.06 4.09
N ASP A 53 -6.34 15.01 4.84
CA ASP A 53 -5.59 14.59 6.04
C ASP A 53 -4.19 14.08 5.64
N GLN A 54 -3.16 14.80 6.06
CA GLN A 54 -1.77 14.52 5.67
C GLN A 54 -1.28 13.17 6.18
N GLU A 55 -1.76 12.68 7.32
CA GLU A 55 -1.36 11.37 7.84
C GLU A 55 -2.01 10.24 7.04
N VAL A 56 -3.23 10.45 6.52
CA VAL A 56 -3.88 9.48 5.61
C VAL A 56 -3.14 9.43 4.27
N LEU A 57 -2.72 10.58 3.74
CA LEU A 57 -1.90 10.62 2.53
C LEU A 57 -0.51 10.00 2.75
N ALA A 58 0.07 10.17 3.94
CA ALA A 58 1.30 9.48 4.34
C ALA A 58 1.12 7.96 4.35
N ALA A 59 0.03 7.47 4.96
CA ALA A 59 -0.31 6.05 4.93
C ALA A 59 -0.54 5.56 3.49
N GLY A 60 -1.17 6.35 2.62
CA GLY A 60 -1.32 6.01 1.19
C GLY A 60 0.02 5.81 0.47
N TRP A 61 1.03 6.64 0.76
CA TRP A 61 2.38 6.43 0.24
C TRP A 61 3.07 5.17 0.78
N LEU A 62 2.77 4.79 2.02
CA LEU A 62 3.49 3.75 2.76
C LEU A 62 2.75 2.41 2.87
N HIS A 63 1.55 2.30 2.29
CA HIS A 63 0.63 1.19 2.57
C HIS A 63 1.20 -0.21 2.27
N ASP A 64 2.02 -0.35 1.23
CA ASP A 64 2.68 -1.62 0.88
C ASP A 64 4.09 -1.78 1.48
N VAL A 65 4.61 -0.77 2.16
CA VAL A 65 6.00 -0.76 2.61
C VAL A 65 6.24 -1.84 3.66
N VAL A 66 5.30 -2.02 4.61
CA VAL A 66 5.38 -3.09 5.62
C VAL A 66 5.06 -4.45 5.00
N GLU A 67 4.19 -4.53 4.00
CA GLU A 67 3.84 -5.79 3.36
C GLU A 67 5.00 -6.36 2.52
N ASP A 68 5.59 -5.52 1.66
CA ASP A 68 6.54 -5.92 0.62
C ASP A 68 8.00 -5.61 0.96
N GLN A 69 8.25 -4.57 1.76
CA GLN A 69 9.58 -3.98 1.97
C GLN A 69 9.97 -3.83 3.45
N ALA A 70 9.27 -4.50 4.38
CA ALA A 70 9.51 -4.36 5.82
C ALA A 70 10.98 -4.56 6.20
N SER A 71 11.60 -5.60 5.65
CA SER A 71 13.02 -5.89 5.73
C SER A 71 13.95 -4.69 5.44
N ARG A 72 13.62 -3.87 4.44
CA ARG A 72 14.41 -2.67 4.12
C ARG A 72 14.18 -1.59 5.16
N VAL A 73 12.94 -1.33 5.53
CA VAL A 73 12.61 -0.25 6.49
C VAL A 73 13.09 -0.59 7.89
N ALA A 74 12.94 -1.83 8.35
CA ALA A 74 13.47 -2.31 9.62
C ALA A 74 15.01 -2.19 9.73
N SER A 75 15.73 -2.11 8.60
CA SER A 75 17.18 -1.89 8.61
C SER A 75 17.60 -0.42 8.79
N ILE A 76 16.65 0.51 8.79
CA ILE A 76 16.93 1.94 9.02
C ILE A 76 17.28 2.12 10.50
N SER A 77 18.54 2.47 10.77
CA SER A 77 18.93 2.92 12.10
C SER A 77 18.31 4.31 12.38
N PRO A 78 17.88 4.62 13.61
CA PRO A 78 17.19 5.87 13.95
C PRO A 78 17.95 7.18 13.65
N MET A 79 19.17 7.13 13.09
CA MET A 79 19.94 8.33 12.75
C MET A 79 20.09 8.62 11.26
N THR A 80 19.93 7.68 10.32
CA THR A 80 19.89 7.98 8.87
C THR A 80 19.47 6.74 8.04
N PRO A 81 18.51 6.83 7.11
CA PRO A 81 18.32 5.81 6.09
C PRO A 81 19.56 5.76 5.17
N PRO A 82 20.12 4.58 4.86
CA PRO A 82 21.27 4.51 3.95
C PRO A 82 20.86 4.98 2.55
N ALA A 83 21.76 5.61 1.80
CA ALA A 83 21.48 6.18 0.47
C ALA A 83 20.94 5.17 -0.56
N SER A 84 21.09 3.87 -0.29
CA SER A 84 20.49 2.79 -1.05
C SER A 84 20.07 1.67 -0.11
N PRO A 85 18.96 0.97 -0.40
CA PRO A 85 18.52 -0.15 0.42
C PRO A 85 19.55 -1.29 0.37
N PRO A 86 19.71 -2.05 1.48
CA PRO A 86 20.67 -3.14 1.54
C PRO A 86 20.38 -4.20 0.46
N ARG A 87 21.46 -4.71 -0.17
CA ARG A 87 21.37 -5.75 -1.22
C ARG A 87 21.00 -7.12 -0.66
N HIS A 88 21.32 -7.36 0.61
CA HIS A 88 20.99 -8.58 1.34
C HIS A 88 20.27 -8.19 2.62
N VAL A 89 19.04 -8.65 2.76
CA VAL A 89 18.30 -8.57 4.02
C VAL A 89 18.35 -9.94 4.66
N ASP A 90 18.66 -9.98 5.95
CA ASP A 90 18.57 -11.20 6.74
C ASP A 90 17.12 -11.70 6.76
N LYS A 91 16.88 -12.82 6.08
CA LYS A 91 15.57 -13.50 6.01
C LYS A 91 15.38 -14.52 7.14
N SER A 92 16.34 -14.66 8.04
CA SER A 92 16.27 -15.61 9.16
C SER A 92 15.43 -15.09 10.33
N ALA A 93 15.21 -13.77 10.39
CA ALA A 93 14.35 -13.17 11.40
C ALA A 93 12.86 -13.42 11.10
N ASP A 94 12.08 -13.57 12.17
CA ASP A 94 10.64 -13.79 12.14
C ASP A 94 9.93 -12.67 11.33
N PRO A 95 9.16 -12.98 10.28
CA PRO A 95 8.47 -11.99 9.47
C PRO A 95 7.55 -11.05 10.26
N LEU A 96 6.94 -11.52 11.35
CA LEU A 96 6.13 -10.67 12.23
C LEU A 96 6.99 -9.63 12.95
N VAL A 97 8.14 -10.04 13.46
CA VAL A 97 9.09 -9.14 14.12
C VAL A 97 9.64 -8.11 13.15
N ILE A 98 9.95 -8.50 11.91
CA ILE A 98 10.43 -7.58 10.87
C ILE A 98 9.34 -6.56 10.52
N ARG A 99 8.09 -7.00 10.32
CA ARG A 99 6.96 -6.10 10.04
C ARG A 99 6.71 -5.12 11.17
N GLN A 100 6.74 -5.59 12.43
CA GLN A 100 6.59 -4.71 13.59
C GLN A 100 7.74 -3.70 13.67
N THR A 101 8.98 -4.14 13.48
CA THR A 101 10.14 -3.24 13.51
C THR A 101 10.05 -2.18 12.41
N ALA A 102 9.58 -2.53 11.21
CA ALA A 102 9.34 -1.58 10.14
C ALA A 102 8.23 -0.56 10.51
N ALA A 103 7.16 -1.02 11.17
CA ALA A 103 6.11 -0.13 11.67
C ALA A 103 6.62 0.80 12.76
N ASP A 104 7.48 0.34 13.68
CA ASP A 104 8.09 1.17 14.72
C ASP A 104 9.00 2.25 14.11
N VAL A 105 9.71 1.93 13.03
CA VAL A 105 10.47 2.93 12.24
C VAL A 105 9.54 3.96 11.61
N ILE A 106 8.41 3.53 11.02
CA ILE A 106 7.41 4.45 10.46
C ILE A 106 6.82 5.34 11.56
N ALA A 107 6.55 4.78 12.74
CA ALA A 107 6.04 5.54 13.89
C ALA A 107 7.03 6.61 14.34
N GLY A 108 8.33 6.27 14.44
CA GLY A 108 9.37 7.23 14.79
C GLY A 108 9.58 8.35 13.77
N LEU A 109 9.29 8.10 12.48
CA LEU A 109 9.47 9.08 11.41
C LEU A 109 8.22 9.94 11.15
N PHE A 110 7.02 9.35 11.26
CA PHE A 110 5.77 9.95 10.78
C PHE A 110 4.63 9.94 11.80
N GLY A 111 4.87 9.39 12.99
CA GLY A 111 3.90 9.31 14.09
C GLY A 111 3.11 8.00 14.13
N ASP A 112 2.61 7.69 15.34
CA ASP A 112 1.89 6.44 15.65
C ASP A 112 0.64 6.24 14.80
N ARG A 113 -0.07 7.33 14.45
CA ARG A 113 -1.28 7.27 13.64
C ARG A 113 -0.99 6.78 12.22
N VAL A 114 0.11 7.23 11.61
CA VAL A 114 0.54 6.75 10.28
C VAL A 114 0.92 5.28 10.35
N ALA A 115 1.74 4.89 11.33
CA ALA A 115 2.14 3.49 11.51
C ALA A 115 0.94 2.57 11.75
N GLY A 116 -0.02 3.00 12.59
CA GLY A 116 -1.26 2.27 12.84
C GLY A 116 -2.08 2.06 11.56
N MET A 117 -2.29 3.10 10.76
CA MET A 117 -2.99 2.96 9.48
C MET A 117 -2.26 2.05 8.49
N VAL A 118 -0.93 2.10 8.43
CA VAL A 118 -0.12 1.22 7.58
C VAL A 118 -0.25 -0.25 8.03
N LEU A 119 -0.26 -0.51 9.33
CA LEU A 119 -0.50 -1.86 9.87
C LEU A 119 -1.91 -2.35 9.57
N GLU A 120 -2.93 -1.50 9.71
CA GLU A 120 -4.33 -1.83 9.41
C GLU A 120 -4.55 -2.22 7.94
N VAL A 121 -3.82 -1.63 6.99
CA VAL A 121 -3.95 -1.95 5.56
C VAL A 121 -3.03 -3.06 5.07
N THR A 122 -2.05 -3.47 5.89
CA THR A 122 -1.09 -4.54 5.58
C THR A 122 -1.77 -5.90 5.70
N ASN A 123 -1.76 -6.68 4.62
CA ASN A 123 -2.40 -7.99 4.64
C ASN A 123 -1.71 -8.93 5.64
N PRO A 124 -2.46 -9.82 6.32
CA PRO A 124 -1.87 -10.81 7.22
C PRO A 124 -0.89 -11.70 6.46
N LEU A 125 0.11 -12.23 7.18
CA LEU A 125 0.96 -13.28 6.63
C LEU A 125 0.07 -14.48 6.28
N ALA A 126 0.25 -15.04 5.10
CA ALA A 126 -0.47 -16.25 4.71
C ALA A 126 -0.04 -17.40 5.63
N GLU A 127 -0.96 -17.90 6.45
CA GLU A 127 -0.75 -19.14 7.19
C GLU A 127 -1.08 -20.34 6.30
N GLU A 128 -0.28 -21.40 6.38
CA GLU A 128 -0.56 -22.66 5.69
C GLU A 128 -1.91 -23.23 6.15
N GLY A 129 -2.87 -23.37 5.23
CA GLY A 129 -4.17 -23.98 5.52
C GLY A 129 -5.21 -23.04 6.14
N ALA A 130 -4.89 -21.77 6.36
CA ALA A 130 -5.91 -20.77 6.68
C ALA A 130 -6.76 -20.50 5.42
N GLY A 131 -8.08 -20.43 5.59
CA GLY A 131 -9.03 -20.11 4.53
C GLY A 131 -8.86 -18.68 4.00
N ASP A 132 -9.97 -18.00 3.72
CA ASP A 132 -9.98 -16.66 3.13
C ASP A 132 -9.52 -15.55 4.11
N ALA A 133 -8.39 -15.73 4.82
CA ALA A 133 -7.83 -14.82 5.82
C ALA A 133 -7.66 -13.39 5.28
N TYR A 134 -7.40 -13.26 3.99
CA TYR A 134 -7.43 -12.00 3.27
C TYR A 134 -8.80 -11.31 3.33
N LEU A 135 -9.89 -12.04 3.04
CA LEU A 135 -11.24 -11.49 3.11
C LEU A 135 -11.69 -11.25 4.55
N ASP A 136 -11.28 -12.08 5.50
CA ASP A 136 -11.59 -11.87 6.92
C ASP A 136 -10.92 -10.60 7.45
N HIS A 137 -9.65 -10.38 7.11
CA HIS A 137 -8.97 -9.12 7.40
C HIS A 137 -9.68 -7.92 6.75
N LEU A 138 -10.13 -8.04 5.50
CA LEU A 138 -10.89 -6.96 4.85
C LEU A 138 -12.27 -6.70 5.50
N ARG A 139 -12.95 -7.75 5.98
CA ARG A 139 -14.21 -7.61 6.73
C ARG A 139 -13.98 -6.89 8.05
N ASP A 140 -12.92 -7.27 8.76
CA ASP A 140 -12.50 -6.62 10.01
C ASP A 140 -12.15 -5.15 9.78
N LEU A 141 -11.31 -4.85 8.77
CA LEU A 141 -10.98 -3.48 8.37
C LEU A 141 -12.22 -2.66 8.00
N ALA A 142 -13.18 -3.25 7.28
CA ALA A 142 -14.42 -2.56 6.91
C ALA A 142 -15.34 -2.29 8.11
N ALA A 143 -15.31 -3.13 9.14
CA ALA A 143 -16.16 -3.02 10.33
C ALA A 143 -15.55 -2.18 11.45
N HIS A 144 -14.23 -2.24 11.61
CA HIS A 144 -13.51 -1.78 12.79
C HIS A 144 -12.27 -0.93 12.47
N GLY A 145 -11.84 -0.90 11.21
CA GLY A 145 -10.70 -0.11 10.77
C GLY A 145 -10.89 1.39 10.96
N SER A 146 -9.78 2.09 11.09
CA SER A 146 -9.77 3.54 11.10
C SER A 146 -10.29 4.08 9.76
N PRO A 147 -10.98 5.23 9.77
CA PRO A 147 -11.45 5.86 8.54
C PRO A 147 -10.35 6.08 7.48
N GLY A 148 -9.14 6.45 7.92
CA GLY A 148 -8.02 6.68 7.03
C GLY A 148 -7.52 5.41 6.36
N ALA A 149 -7.33 4.33 7.12
CA ALA A 149 -6.90 3.03 6.58
C ALA A 149 -7.91 2.47 5.57
N LEU A 150 -9.21 2.58 5.88
CA LEU A 150 -10.25 2.13 4.96
C LEU A 150 -10.27 2.95 3.66
N ALA A 151 -10.09 4.27 3.72
CA ALA A 151 -9.95 5.12 2.54
C ALA A 151 -8.73 4.73 1.67
N VAL A 152 -7.59 4.44 2.31
CA VAL A 152 -6.38 3.94 1.63
C VAL A 152 -6.68 2.62 0.94
N LYS A 153 -7.32 1.66 1.62
CA LYS A 153 -7.64 0.35 1.04
C LYS A 153 -8.64 0.42 -0.12
N ILE A 154 -9.60 1.36 -0.06
CA ILE A 154 -10.50 1.65 -1.18
C ILE A 154 -9.71 2.14 -2.40
N CYS A 155 -8.82 3.10 -2.20
CA CYS A 155 -8.03 3.67 -3.30
C CYS A 155 -7.01 2.69 -3.87
N ASP A 156 -6.36 1.88 -3.02
CA ASP A 156 -5.53 0.74 -3.43
C ASP A 156 -6.31 -0.23 -4.31
N HIS A 157 -7.50 -0.65 -3.85
CA HIS A 157 -8.34 -1.57 -4.62
C HIS A 157 -8.76 -0.98 -5.98
N LEU A 158 -9.07 0.32 -6.05
CA LEU A 158 -9.39 1.01 -7.29
C LEU A 158 -8.20 0.97 -8.27
N ASP A 159 -6.97 1.28 -7.83
CA ASP A 159 -5.78 1.19 -8.70
C ASP A 159 -5.47 -0.27 -9.10
N ASN A 160 -5.70 -1.21 -8.19
CA ASN A 160 -5.51 -2.64 -8.44
C ASN A 160 -6.48 -3.21 -9.47
N THR A 161 -7.67 -2.62 -9.60
CA THR A 161 -8.72 -3.12 -10.49
C THR A 161 -8.90 -2.32 -11.78
N ALA A 162 -8.32 -1.12 -11.88
CA ALA A 162 -8.45 -0.23 -13.04
C ALA A 162 -7.99 -0.85 -14.37
N ASP A 163 -6.99 -1.75 -14.32
CA ASP A 163 -6.39 -2.44 -15.47
C ASP A 163 -6.57 -3.96 -15.35
N LEU A 164 -7.78 -4.45 -15.04
CA LEU A 164 -8.03 -5.91 -14.99
C LEU A 164 -8.85 -6.43 -16.17
N THR A 165 -9.29 -5.56 -17.09
CA THR A 165 -9.99 -5.98 -18.30
C THR A 165 -8.95 -6.26 -19.41
N PRO A 166 -8.79 -7.52 -19.84
CA PRO A 166 -7.82 -7.86 -20.87
C PRO A 166 -8.11 -7.14 -22.19
N SER A 167 -7.05 -6.83 -22.92
CA SER A 167 -7.11 -6.34 -24.30
C SER A 167 -6.24 -7.21 -25.21
N ASP A 168 -6.45 -7.14 -26.52
CA ASP A 168 -5.65 -7.90 -27.50
C ASP A 168 -4.14 -7.58 -27.46
N LYS A 169 -3.76 -6.46 -26.84
CA LYS A 169 -2.37 -5.99 -26.69
C LYS A 169 -1.82 -6.21 -25.29
N ASP A 170 -2.56 -6.89 -24.41
CA ASP A 170 -2.13 -7.13 -23.04
C ASP A 170 -0.91 -8.07 -23.00
N LEU A 171 0.18 -7.60 -22.41
CA LEU A 171 1.44 -8.35 -22.30
C LEU A 171 1.47 -9.32 -21.12
N ARG A 172 0.45 -9.30 -20.25
CA ARG A 172 0.36 -10.19 -19.09
C ARG A 172 -0.18 -11.56 -19.48
N ASP A 173 0.20 -12.56 -18.70
CA ASP A 173 -0.33 -13.91 -18.84
C ASP A 173 -1.86 -13.91 -18.55
N PRO A 174 -2.70 -14.41 -19.48
CA PRO A 174 -4.14 -14.51 -19.27
C PRO A 174 -4.53 -15.30 -18.01
N MET A 175 -3.75 -16.31 -17.63
CA MET A 175 -4.00 -17.08 -16.41
C MET A 175 -3.72 -16.24 -15.15
N GLN A 176 -2.63 -15.47 -15.16
CA GLN A 176 -2.32 -14.51 -14.09
C GLN A 176 -3.43 -13.46 -13.95
N LEU A 177 -3.92 -12.92 -15.07
CA LEU A 177 -5.00 -11.94 -15.07
C LEU A 177 -6.31 -12.51 -14.53
N ALA A 178 -6.66 -13.75 -14.92
CA ALA A 178 -7.83 -14.45 -14.39
C ALA A 178 -7.73 -14.66 -12.87
N ARG A 179 -6.53 -14.99 -12.36
CA ARG A 179 -6.29 -15.11 -10.91
C ARG A 179 -6.46 -13.79 -10.18
N TRP A 180 -5.94 -12.68 -10.70
CA TRP A 180 -6.12 -11.36 -10.08
C TRP A 180 -7.60 -10.93 -10.08
N ARG A 181 -8.32 -11.14 -11.19
CA ARG A 181 -9.77 -10.89 -11.25
C ARG A 181 -10.52 -11.69 -10.20
N ALA A 182 -10.21 -12.98 -10.04
CA ALA A 182 -10.82 -13.82 -9.02
C ALA A 182 -10.48 -13.36 -7.59
N LYS A 183 -9.24 -12.96 -7.33
CA LYS A 183 -8.79 -12.41 -6.03
C LYS A 183 -9.57 -11.14 -5.65
N TYR A 184 -9.75 -10.21 -6.59
CA TYR A 184 -10.31 -8.88 -6.31
C TYR A 184 -11.84 -8.81 -6.42
N ALA A 185 -12.49 -9.72 -7.17
CA ALA A 185 -13.94 -9.76 -7.31
C ALA A 185 -14.73 -9.73 -5.97
N PRO A 186 -14.39 -10.52 -4.93
CA PRO A 186 -15.12 -10.50 -3.66
C PRO A 186 -14.86 -9.26 -2.80
N VAL A 187 -13.83 -8.47 -3.10
CA VAL A 187 -13.43 -7.29 -2.31
C VAL A 187 -14.30 -6.07 -2.63
N ARG A 188 -14.67 -5.90 -3.90
CA ARG A 188 -15.43 -4.74 -4.38
C ARG A 188 -16.74 -4.52 -3.62
N PRO A 189 -17.59 -5.55 -3.33
CA PRO A 189 -18.80 -5.36 -2.52
C PRO A 189 -18.52 -4.96 -1.07
N LEU A 190 -17.47 -5.48 -0.44
CA LEU A 190 -17.09 -5.16 0.95
C LEU A 190 -16.67 -3.70 1.09
N LEU A 191 -15.85 -3.22 0.16
CA LEU A 191 -15.40 -1.82 0.16
C LEU A 191 -16.54 -0.86 -0.23
N ARG A 192 -17.48 -1.29 -1.08
CA ARG A 192 -18.70 -0.54 -1.41
C ARG A 192 -19.66 -0.35 -0.24
N THR A 193 -19.63 -1.18 0.79
CA THR A 193 -20.45 -0.95 1.99
C THR A 193 -19.84 0.11 2.93
N ALA A 194 -18.57 0.44 2.73
CA ALA A 194 -17.79 1.33 3.59
C ALA A 194 -17.81 2.82 3.16
N ARG A 195 -18.85 3.22 2.39
CA ARG A 195 -19.01 4.49 1.62
C ARG A 195 -19.00 5.81 2.41
N SER A 196 -18.78 5.83 3.73
CA SER A 196 -18.91 7.09 4.48
C SER A 196 -17.69 8.02 4.41
N LEU A 197 -16.59 7.64 3.76
CA LEU A 197 -15.27 8.23 4.03
C LEU A 197 -14.61 9.04 2.90
N LEU A 198 -15.09 8.88 1.66
CA LEU A 198 -14.66 9.67 0.49
C LEU A 198 -15.84 10.50 -0.02
N ASP A 199 -15.58 11.51 -0.85
CA ASP A 199 -16.63 12.35 -1.42
C ASP A 199 -17.74 11.49 -2.07
N PRO A 200 -19.02 11.66 -1.65
CA PRO A 200 -20.10 10.80 -2.11
C PRO A 200 -20.35 10.84 -3.62
N ALA A 201 -20.12 11.98 -4.28
CA ALA A 201 -20.28 12.12 -5.73
C ALA A 201 -19.14 11.41 -6.47
N TRP A 202 -17.92 11.57 -5.98
CA TRP A 202 -16.75 10.85 -6.50
C TRP A 202 -16.89 9.32 -6.36
N GLN A 203 -17.35 8.85 -5.21
CA GLN A 203 -17.60 7.42 -4.99
C GLN A 203 -18.65 6.86 -5.94
N ALA A 204 -19.76 7.57 -6.16
CA ALA A 204 -20.81 7.13 -7.07
C ALA A 204 -20.27 6.96 -8.50
N GLN A 205 -19.36 7.83 -8.93
CA GLN A 205 -18.70 7.74 -10.22
C GLN A 205 -17.73 6.54 -10.29
N MET A 206 -16.82 6.41 -9.32
CA MET A 206 -15.72 5.42 -9.38
C MET A 206 -16.14 3.98 -9.04
N LEU A 207 -17.15 3.81 -8.19
CA LEU A 207 -17.61 2.50 -7.73
C LEU A 207 -18.89 2.02 -8.42
N SER A 208 -19.34 2.68 -9.48
CA SER A 208 -20.55 2.31 -10.23
C SER A 208 -20.53 0.85 -10.72
N PRO A 209 -21.68 0.17 -10.83
CA PRO A 209 -21.75 -1.23 -11.26
C PRO A 209 -21.31 -1.50 -12.70
N GLU A 210 -21.23 -0.47 -13.56
CA GLU A 210 -21.11 -0.60 -15.02
C GLU A 210 -19.70 -0.44 -15.60
N VAL A 211 -18.65 -0.62 -14.79
CA VAL A 211 -17.27 -0.82 -15.28
C VAL A 211 -16.72 -2.13 -14.72
#